data_AF-A0A1Q7U674-F1
#
_entry.id   AF-A0A1Q7U674-F1
#
_cell.length_a   1.000
_cell.length_b   1.000
_cell.length_c   1.000
_cell.angle_alpha   90.00
_cell.angle_beta   90.00
_cell.angle_gamma   90.00
#
_symmetry.space_group_name_H-M   'P 1'
#
loop_
_entity.id
_entity.type
_entity.pdbx_description
1 polymer ?
#
loop_
_entity_poly.entity_id
_entity_poly.type
_entity_poly.pdbx_seq_one_letter_code
_entity_poly.pdbx_strand_id
1 'polypeptide(L)'
;MPKYKDKQHGRNILVYDIQALSKKGLKQGLIQPSKLGISIPTQQCNIKQARIVPRHGHYVVEIVYERKETQADVHPTLIAAVDIGVNNLAALTSNKPGFTPLLVNGRPLKSINQYYNKRHAQLQSQLMRMDAKRRSSHQMEHLTFTRTRRIDHYLHTASKRMIDLLVE
;
A
#
# COMPACT_ATOMS: atom_id res chain seq x y z
N MET A 1 -20.10 -20.46 1.97
CA MET A 1 -19.95 -19.56 3.13
C MET A 1 -18.47 -19.20 3.32
N PRO A 2 -18.13 -17.95 3.66
CA PRO A 2 -16.76 -17.58 4.04
C PRO A 2 -16.34 -18.37 5.30
N LYS A 3 -15.13 -18.92 5.32
CA LYS A 3 -14.60 -19.63 6.50
C LYS A 3 -13.94 -18.63 7.45
N TYR A 4 -14.17 -18.79 8.76
CA TYR A 4 -13.43 -18.03 9.78
C TYR A 4 -11.93 -18.31 9.68
N LYS A 5 -11.10 -17.31 10.00
CA LYS A 5 -9.65 -17.48 10.09
C LYS A 5 -9.29 -18.43 11.22
N ASP A 6 -8.16 -19.10 11.07
CA ASP A 6 -7.63 -20.03 12.06
C ASP A 6 -7.46 -19.33 13.43
N LYS A 7 -7.97 -19.95 14.50
CA LYS A 7 -8.00 -19.35 15.85
C LYS A 7 -6.66 -19.43 16.59
N GLN A 8 -5.79 -20.37 16.21
CA GLN A 8 -4.53 -20.64 16.92
C GLN A 8 -3.32 -20.12 16.13
N HIS A 9 -3.32 -20.29 14.82
CA HIS A 9 -2.22 -19.94 13.92
C HIS A 9 -2.58 -18.79 12.97
N GLY A 10 -3.84 -18.33 12.98
CA GLY A 10 -4.29 -17.23 12.13
C GLY A 10 -3.69 -15.91 12.57
N ARG A 11 -3.09 -15.20 11.61
CA ARG A 11 -2.62 -13.83 11.82
C ARG A 11 -3.73 -12.84 11.49
N ASN A 12 -4.10 -12.01 12.46
CA ASN A 12 -5.12 -10.98 12.33
C ASN A 12 -4.51 -9.60 12.41
N ILE A 13 -5.18 -8.62 11.79
CA ILE A 13 -4.85 -7.22 11.99
C ILE A 13 -5.28 -6.87 13.42
N LEU A 14 -4.36 -6.39 14.23
CA LEU A 14 -4.68 -5.81 15.53
C LEU A 14 -4.86 -4.32 15.34
N VAL A 15 -5.99 -3.79 15.80
CA VAL A 15 -6.29 -2.36 15.76
C VAL A 15 -6.34 -1.86 17.19
N TYR A 16 -5.45 -0.94 17.52
CA TYR A 16 -5.42 -0.24 18.79
C TYR A 16 -5.90 1.18 18.57
N ASP A 17 -7.10 1.48 19.05
CA ASP A 17 -7.55 2.87 19.11
C ASP A 17 -6.67 3.70 20.05
N ILE A 18 -6.84 5.01 20.04
CA ILE A 18 -6.09 5.91 20.92
C ILE A 18 -6.25 5.57 22.41
N GLN A 19 -7.36 4.95 22.81
CA GLN A 19 -7.64 4.58 24.21
C GLN A 19 -6.79 3.39 24.66
N ALA A 20 -6.48 2.48 23.74
CA ALA A 20 -5.64 1.31 23.96
C ALA A 20 -4.14 1.60 23.81
N LEU A 21 -3.75 2.86 23.59
CA LEU A 21 -2.35 3.33 23.57
C LEU A 21 -1.97 4.01 24.88
N SER A 22 -0.72 3.82 25.32
CA SER A 22 -0.17 4.47 26.52
C SER A 22 -0.21 6.00 26.40
N LYS A 23 -0.99 6.66 27.27
CA LYS A 23 -1.01 8.14 27.36
C LYS A 23 0.37 8.72 27.71
N LYS A 24 1.14 8.04 28.56
CA LYS A 24 2.51 8.43 28.92
C LYS A 24 3.45 8.30 27.71
N GLY A 25 3.33 7.20 26.96
CA GLY A 25 4.10 6.97 25.75
C GLY A 25 3.82 8.04 24.70
N LEU A 26 2.55 8.35 24.43
CA LEU A 26 2.17 9.38 23.45
C LEU A 26 2.79 10.74 23.76
N LYS A 27 2.83 11.16 25.03
CA LYS A 27 3.50 12.41 25.45
C LYS A 27 5.01 12.41 25.22
N GLN A 28 5.63 11.24 25.12
CA GLN A 28 7.07 11.05 24.86
C GLN A 28 7.36 10.77 23.38
N GLY A 29 6.37 10.89 22.49
CA GLY A 29 6.53 10.54 21.07
C GLY A 29 6.63 9.03 20.82
N LEU A 30 6.03 8.20 21.68
CA LEU A 30 6.06 6.75 21.61
C LEU A 30 4.67 6.15 21.43
N ILE A 31 4.60 5.11 20.61
CA ILE A 31 3.42 4.25 20.44
C ILE A 31 3.66 2.97 21.22
N GLN A 32 2.84 2.79 22.26
CA GLN A 32 2.89 1.63 23.14
C GLN A 32 1.49 1.02 23.23
N PRO A 33 1.20 0.02 22.38
CA PRO A 33 -0.05 -0.72 22.42
C PRO A 33 -0.19 -1.50 23.73
N SER A 34 -1.39 -1.48 24.31
CA SER A 34 -1.67 -2.23 25.53
C SER A 34 -1.38 -3.72 25.37
N LYS A 35 -0.81 -4.33 26.42
CA LYS A 35 -0.52 -5.78 26.54
C LYS A 35 0.45 -6.37 25.49
N LEU A 36 1.08 -5.55 24.66
CA LEU A 36 1.97 -6.05 23.60
C LEU A 36 3.46 -5.90 23.93
N GLY A 37 3.82 -5.02 24.88
CA GLY A 37 5.21 -4.87 25.33
C GLY A 37 6.17 -4.23 24.31
N ILE A 38 5.65 -3.64 23.23
CA ILE A 38 6.45 -2.93 22.22
C ILE A 38 6.37 -1.42 22.41
N SER A 39 7.43 -0.71 22.01
CA SER A 39 7.51 0.75 22.04
C SER A 39 8.10 1.24 20.72
N ILE A 40 7.35 2.07 20.00
CA ILE A 40 7.70 2.51 18.65
C ILE A 40 7.75 4.03 18.60
N PRO A 41 8.87 4.66 18.20
CA PRO A 41 8.94 6.11 18.07
C PRO A 41 8.08 6.62 16.93
N THR A 42 7.46 7.77 17.13
CA THR A 42 6.67 8.47 16.11
C THR A 42 6.91 9.97 16.19
N GLN A 43 6.98 10.61 15.03
CA GLN A 43 7.00 12.08 14.90
C GLN A 43 5.60 12.66 14.70
N GLN A 44 4.58 11.81 14.54
CA GLN A 44 3.23 12.23 14.19
C GLN A 44 2.44 12.67 15.42
N CYS A 45 1.74 13.79 15.27
CA CYS A 45 0.78 14.29 16.25
C CYS A 45 -0.65 13.89 15.83
N ASN A 46 -1.64 14.02 16.73
CA ASN A 46 -3.06 13.72 16.45
C ASN A 46 -3.33 12.27 15.99
N ILE A 47 -2.69 11.32 16.66
CA ILE A 47 -2.81 9.88 16.38
C ILE A 47 -4.22 9.40 16.73
N LYS A 48 -4.82 8.60 15.86
CA LYS A 48 -6.16 8.02 16.03
C LYS A 48 -6.11 6.54 16.39
N GLN A 49 -5.19 5.81 15.75
CA GLN A 49 -5.01 4.39 16.01
C GLN A 49 -3.60 3.93 15.60
N ALA A 50 -3.15 2.82 16.18
CA ALA A 50 -2.04 2.03 15.68
C ALA A 50 -2.56 0.67 15.19
N ARG A 51 -2.14 0.25 14.00
CA ARG A 51 -2.49 -1.07 13.45
C ARG A 51 -1.27 -1.95 13.35
N ILE A 52 -1.42 -3.21 13.73
CA ILE A 52 -0.37 -4.22 13.58
C ILE A 52 -0.84 -5.16 12.49
N VAL A 53 -0.24 -4.98 11.32
CA VAL A 53 -0.66 -5.66 10.10
C VAL A 53 0.32 -6.81 9.83
N PRO A 54 -0.14 -8.07 9.90
CA PRO A 54 0.71 -9.18 9.53
C PRO A 54 1.01 -9.13 8.03
N ARG A 55 2.29 -9.24 7.68
CA ARG A 55 2.77 -9.40 6.31
C ARG A 55 3.54 -10.72 6.21
N HIS A 56 4.00 -11.03 5.00
CA HIS A 56 4.82 -12.23 4.77
C HIS A 56 6.17 -12.06 5.49
N GLY A 57 6.41 -12.89 6.50
CA GLY A 57 7.67 -12.93 7.27
C GLY A 57 7.90 -11.81 8.29
N HIS A 58 6.98 -10.86 8.46
CA HIS A 58 7.13 -9.75 9.42
C HIS A 58 5.77 -9.09 9.73
N TYR A 59 5.76 -8.17 10.68
CA TYR A 59 4.62 -7.30 10.99
C TYR A 59 4.97 -5.86 10.62
N VAL A 60 3.97 -5.12 10.11
CA VAL A 60 4.07 -3.69 9.88
C VAL A 60 3.23 -2.99 10.94
N VAL A 61 3.82 -2.03 11.64
CA VAL A 61 3.07 -1.14 12.52
C VAL A 61 2.72 0.13 11.75
N GLU A 62 1.44 0.35 11.55
CA GLU A 62 0.91 1.53 10.86
C GLU A 62 0.36 2.51 11.89
N ILE A 63 0.86 3.73 11.89
CA ILE A 63 0.37 4.83 12.73
C ILE A 63 -0.61 5.65 11.90
N VAL A 64 -1.88 5.64 12.29
CA VAL A 64 -2.94 6.38 11.62
C VAL A 64 -3.20 7.66 12.41
N TYR A 65 -3.12 8.79 11.72
CA TYR A 65 -3.24 10.11 12.30
C TYR A 65 -4.01 11.03 11.34
N GLU A 66 -4.59 12.10 11.89
CA GLU A 66 -5.21 13.15 11.09
C GLU A 66 -4.18 14.22 10.76
N ARG A 67 -4.16 14.63 9.49
CA ARG A 67 -3.34 15.74 9.00
C ARG A 67 -4.24 16.67 8.20
N LYS A 68 -4.12 17.98 8.42
CA LYS A 68 -4.75 18.98 7.55
C LYS A 68 -4.12 18.89 6.16
N GLU A 69 -4.95 18.83 5.13
CA GLU A 69 -4.49 18.86 3.76
C GLU A 69 -3.76 20.18 3.48
N THR A 70 -2.58 20.07 2.87
CA THR A 70 -1.83 21.24 2.40
C THR A 70 -2.05 21.32 0.90
N GLN A 71 -2.84 22.31 0.48
CA GLN A 71 -3.06 22.57 -0.94
C GLN A 71 -1.79 23.19 -1.53
N ALA A 72 -1.44 22.79 -2.75
CA ALA A 72 -0.37 23.43 -3.50
C ALA A 72 -0.84 24.82 -3.98
N ASP A 73 0.09 25.75 -4.12
CA ASP A 73 -0.19 27.08 -4.69
C ASP A 73 -0.30 26.94 -6.21
N VAL A 74 -1.53 26.75 -6.70
CA VAL A 74 -1.82 26.52 -8.12
C VAL A 74 -2.85 27.54 -8.62
N HIS A 75 -2.77 27.89 -9.90
CA HIS A 75 -3.68 28.88 -10.48
C HIS A 75 -5.08 28.28 -10.68
N PRO A 76 -6.16 28.81 -10.06
CA PRO A 76 -7.48 28.16 -10.01
C PRO A 76 -8.17 27.96 -11.37
N THR A 77 -7.78 28.73 -12.38
CA THR A 77 -8.33 28.65 -13.75
C THR A 77 -7.64 27.60 -14.61
N LEU A 78 -6.48 27.11 -14.18
CA LEU A 78 -5.76 26.06 -14.89
C LEU A 78 -6.33 24.71 -14.49
N ILE A 79 -6.60 23.89 -15.50
CA ILE A 79 -7.23 22.59 -15.38
C ILE A 79 -6.29 21.57 -16.00
N ALA A 80 -6.08 20.47 -15.28
CA ALA A 80 -5.38 19.30 -15.78
C ALA A 80 -6.39 18.17 -15.98
N ALA A 81 -6.32 17.50 -17.13
CA ALA A 81 -7.07 16.29 -17.39
C ALA A 81 -6.14 15.08 -17.27
N VAL A 82 -6.61 14.03 -16.60
CA VAL A 82 -5.88 12.79 -16.38
C VAL A 82 -6.77 11.63 -16.81
N ASP A 83 -6.33 10.90 -17.83
CA ASP A 83 -6.97 9.67 -18.28
C ASP A 83 -6.12 8.46 -17.88
N ILE A 84 -6.64 7.58 -17.04
CA ILE A 84 -5.92 6.42 -16.51
C ILE A 84 -6.14 5.19 -17.38
N GLY A 85 -5.09 4.41 -17.58
CA GLY A 85 -5.14 3.23 -18.44
C GLY A 85 -4.17 2.13 -18.04
N VAL A 86 -4.10 1.09 -18.88
CA VAL A 86 -3.25 -0.09 -18.62
C VAL A 86 -1.92 0.00 -19.37
N ASN A 87 -1.93 0.35 -20.66
CA ASN A 87 -0.71 0.46 -21.46
C ASN A 87 -0.04 1.82 -21.25
N ASN A 88 -0.84 2.88 -21.25
CA ASN A 88 -0.47 4.19 -20.73
C ASN A 88 -1.13 4.26 -19.35
N LEU A 89 -0.33 4.24 -18.28
CA LEU A 89 -0.83 4.29 -16.91
C LEU A 89 -1.68 5.55 -16.70
N ALA A 90 -1.20 6.67 -17.24
CA ALA A 90 -1.93 7.92 -17.28
C ALA A 90 -1.55 8.71 -18.54
N ALA A 91 -2.52 9.35 -19.17
CA ALA A 91 -2.32 10.42 -20.13
C ALA A 91 -2.70 11.75 -19.46
N LEU A 92 -1.78 12.70 -19.47
CA LEU A 92 -1.95 14.01 -18.83
C LEU A 92 -1.93 15.12 -19.87
N THR A 93 -2.86 16.07 -19.73
CA THR A 93 -2.86 17.32 -20.50
C THR A 93 -3.37 18.46 -19.62
N SER A 94 -3.13 19.71 -20.02
CA SER A 94 -3.61 20.90 -19.32
C SER A 94 -3.95 22.02 -20.30
N ASN A 95 -4.82 22.94 -19.88
CA ASN A 95 -5.07 24.20 -20.58
C ASN A 95 -3.98 25.27 -20.35
N LYS A 96 -2.93 24.98 -19.57
CA LYS A 96 -1.77 25.87 -19.37
C LYS A 96 -1.02 26.09 -20.70
N PRO A 97 -0.83 27.34 -21.17
CA PRO A 97 -0.06 27.62 -22.37
C PRO A 97 1.36 27.02 -22.29
N GLY A 98 1.78 26.32 -23.35
CA GLY A 98 3.08 25.65 -23.41
C GLY A 98 3.16 24.32 -22.68
N PHE A 99 2.07 23.83 -22.06
CA PHE A 99 2.05 22.50 -21.45
C PHE A 99 2.22 21.41 -22.51
N THR A 100 3.19 20.52 -22.29
CA THR A 100 3.42 19.36 -23.17
C THR A 100 2.67 18.15 -22.62
N PRO A 101 1.72 17.56 -23.37
CA PRO A 101 1.02 16.36 -22.92
C PRO A 101 1.98 15.22 -22.59
N LEU A 102 1.73 14.52 -21.48
CA LEU A 102 2.59 13.46 -20.98
C LEU A 102 1.87 12.11 -20.98
N LEU A 103 2.55 11.08 -21.50
CA LEU A 103 2.13 9.69 -21.35
C LEU A 103 3.00 8.98 -20.33
N VAL A 104 2.39 8.56 -19.21
CA VAL A 104 3.03 7.73 -18.21
C VAL A 104 2.94 6.27 -18.66
N ASN A 105 4.08 5.60 -18.78
CA ASN A 105 4.12 4.21 -19.24
C ASN A 105 3.45 3.26 -18.22
N GLY A 106 2.50 2.42 -18.65
CA GLY A 106 1.86 1.38 -17.82
C GLY A 106 2.35 -0.04 -18.11
N ARG A 107 3.12 -0.25 -19.18
CA ARG A 107 3.65 -1.56 -19.59
C ARG A 107 4.48 -2.26 -18.49
N PRO A 108 5.28 -1.57 -17.65
CA PRO A 108 5.99 -2.22 -16.54
C PRO A 108 5.06 -2.94 -15.57
N LEU A 109 3.93 -2.32 -15.19
CA LEU A 109 2.92 -2.95 -14.32
C LEU A 109 2.31 -4.18 -14.98
N LYS A 110 2.01 -4.10 -16.27
CA LYS A 110 1.49 -5.22 -17.06
C LYS A 110 2.47 -6.40 -17.08
N SER A 111 3.76 -6.13 -17.29
CA SER A 111 4.81 -7.16 -17.28
C SER A 111 4.93 -7.84 -15.91
N ILE A 112 4.93 -7.05 -14.83
CA ILE A 112 4.94 -7.58 -13.45
C ILE A 112 3.72 -8.47 -13.20
N ASN A 113 2.53 -8.03 -13.63
CA ASN A 113 1.30 -8.77 -13.44
C ASN A 113 1.27 -10.06 -14.28
N GLN A 114 1.78 -10.02 -15.51
CA GLN A 114 1.89 -11.20 -16.37
C GLN A 114 2.84 -12.25 -15.78
N TYR A 115 4.03 -11.83 -15.33
CA TYR A 115 4.98 -12.71 -14.64
C TYR A 115 4.35 -13.35 -13.40
N TYR A 116 3.70 -12.54 -12.57
CA TYR A 116 2.98 -13.00 -11.38
C TYR A 116 1.94 -14.06 -11.73
N ASN A 117 1.04 -13.78 -12.68
CA ASN A 117 -0.02 -14.72 -13.07
C ASN A 117 0.55 -16.05 -13.57
N LYS A 118 1.58 -16.00 -14.43
CA LYS A 118 2.24 -17.20 -14.95
C LYS A 118 2.87 -18.03 -13.82
N ARG A 119 3.63 -17.38 -12.94
CA ARG A 119 4.32 -18.09 -11.85
C ARG A 119 3.35 -18.59 -10.79
N HIS A 120 2.32 -17.82 -10.47
CA HIS A 120 1.28 -18.21 -9.51
C HIS A 120 0.50 -19.42 -10.01
N ALA A 121 0.11 -19.47 -11.28
CA ALA A 121 -0.57 -20.62 -11.87
C ALA A 121 0.28 -21.90 -11.82
N GLN A 122 1.58 -21.79 -12.11
CA GLN A 122 2.51 -22.92 -12.00
C GLN A 122 2.61 -23.45 -10.57
N LEU A 123 2.83 -22.56 -9.59
CA LEU A 123 2.93 -22.93 -8.18
C LEU A 123 1.63 -23.53 -7.65
N GLN A 124 0.49 -22.94 -8.02
CA GLN A 124 -0.83 -23.45 -7.65
C GLN A 124 -1.06 -24.87 -8.20
N SER A 125 -0.70 -25.12 -9.46
CA SER A 125 -0.83 -26.44 -10.08
C SER A 125 0.03 -27.48 -9.35
N GLN A 126 1.29 -27.15 -9.06
CA GLN A 126 2.20 -28.02 -8.31
C GLN A 126 1.65 -28.32 -6.90
N LEU A 127 1.15 -27.29 -6.21
CA LEU A 127 0.57 -27.40 -4.88
C LEU A 127 -0.63 -28.35 -4.85
N MET A 128 -1.54 -28.21 -5.82
CA MET A 128 -2.75 -29.04 -5.90
C MET A 128 -2.45 -30.49 -6.27
N ARG A 129 -1.34 -30.78 -6.97
CA ARG A 129 -0.88 -32.15 -7.21
C ARG A 129 -0.36 -32.82 -5.94
N MET A 130 0.30 -32.05 -5.06
CA MET A 130 0.82 -32.57 -3.79
C MET A 130 -0.28 -32.70 -2.74
N ASP A 131 -1.17 -31.71 -2.65
CA ASP A 131 -2.32 -31.70 -1.75
C ASP A 131 -3.46 -30.89 -2.35
N ALA A 132 -4.49 -31.59 -2.82
CA ALA A 132 -5.66 -30.97 -3.47
C ALA A 132 -6.45 -30.01 -2.56
N LYS A 133 -6.31 -30.14 -1.24
CA LYS A 133 -6.97 -29.26 -0.25
C LYS A 133 -6.13 -28.02 0.05
N ARG A 134 -4.83 -28.04 -0.23
CA ARG A 134 -3.92 -26.93 0.06
C ARG A 134 -4.10 -25.80 -0.95
N ARG A 135 -4.33 -24.58 -0.43
CA ARG A 135 -4.64 -23.38 -1.22
C ARG A 135 -3.51 -22.36 -1.28
N SER A 136 -2.54 -22.44 -0.38
CA SER A 136 -1.41 -21.50 -0.31
C SER A 136 -0.11 -22.22 0.07
N SER A 137 1.00 -21.63 -0.34
CA SER A 137 2.35 -22.01 0.08
C SER A 137 3.17 -20.77 0.39
N HIS A 138 4.23 -20.92 1.20
CA HIS A 138 5.14 -19.83 1.53
C HIS A 138 5.75 -19.18 0.27
N GLN A 139 6.05 -19.96 -0.76
CA GLN A 139 6.56 -19.46 -2.04
C GLN A 139 5.52 -18.61 -2.78
N MET A 140 4.24 -19.00 -2.76
CA MET A 140 3.17 -18.22 -3.38
C MET A 140 2.92 -16.91 -2.63
N GLU A 141 2.92 -16.95 -1.30
CA GLU A 141 2.79 -15.73 -0.48
C GLU A 141 3.97 -14.77 -0.72
N HIS A 142 5.18 -15.30 -0.82
CA HIS A 142 6.37 -14.52 -1.15
C HIS A 142 6.27 -13.87 -2.54
N LEU A 143 5.78 -14.62 -3.54
CA LEU A 143 5.55 -14.13 -4.89
C LEU A 143 4.53 -12.98 -4.90
N THR A 144 3.39 -13.16 -4.23
CA THR A 144 2.34 -12.13 -4.09
C THR A 144 2.90 -10.90 -3.39
N PHE A 145 3.64 -11.09 -2.31
CA PHE A 145 4.24 -10.00 -1.55
C PHE A 145 5.24 -9.19 -2.38
N THR A 146 6.08 -9.85 -3.16
CA THR A 146 7.04 -9.20 -4.06
C THR A 146 6.33 -8.44 -5.19
N ARG A 147 5.30 -9.03 -5.79
CA ARG A 147 4.47 -8.37 -6.82
C ARG A 147 3.82 -7.11 -6.29
N THR A 148 3.17 -7.18 -5.13
CA THR A 148 2.51 -6.02 -4.50
C THR A 148 3.49 -4.89 -4.24
N ARG A 149 4.66 -5.17 -3.63
CA ARG A 149 5.66 -4.12 -3.37
C ARG A 149 6.17 -3.43 -4.64
N ARG A 150 6.36 -4.17 -5.73
CA ARG A 150 6.79 -3.59 -7.01
C ARG A 150 5.72 -2.68 -7.62
N ILE A 151 4.45 -3.10 -7.56
CA ILE A 151 3.33 -2.32 -8.08
C ILE A 151 3.14 -1.04 -7.26
N ASP A 152 3.11 -1.16 -5.93
CA ASP A 152 2.95 -0.02 -5.03
C ASP A 152 4.06 1.01 -5.25
N HIS A 153 5.31 0.57 -5.31
CA HIS A 153 6.45 1.46 -5.57
C HIS A 153 6.31 2.21 -6.91
N TYR A 154 5.92 1.50 -7.97
CA TYR A 154 5.76 2.11 -9.29
C TYR A 154 4.62 3.13 -9.29
N LEU A 155 3.47 2.80 -8.72
CA LEU A 155 2.31 3.70 -8.65
C LEU A 155 2.61 4.95 -7.81
N HIS A 156 3.27 4.80 -6.66
CA HIS A 156 3.67 5.94 -5.83
C HIS A 156 4.67 6.86 -6.53
N THR A 157 5.65 6.28 -7.23
CA THR A 157 6.64 7.07 -7.96
C THR A 157 6.00 7.80 -9.15
N ALA A 158 5.11 7.12 -9.88
CA ALA A 158 4.38 7.71 -11.00
C ALA A 158 3.46 8.85 -10.54
N SER A 159 2.65 8.63 -9.50
CA SER A 159 1.73 9.67 -8.99
C SER A 159 2.47 10.87 -8.43
N LYS A 160 3.59 10.67 -7.72
CA LYS A 160 4.41 11.77 -7.23
C LYS A 160 4.95 12.62 -8.38
N ARG A 161 5.53 11.99 -9.41
CA ARG A 161 6.02 12.70 -10.61
C ARG A 161 4.93 13.44 -11.35
N MET A 162 3.73 12.86 -11.45
CA MET A 162 2.58 13.53 -12.06
C MET A 162 2.19 14.77 -11.26
N ILE A 163 2.12 14.69 -9.93
CA ILE A 163 1.81 15.83 -9.07
C ILE A 163 2.90 16.90 -9.19
N ASP A 164 4.17 16.52 -9.15
CA ASP A 164 5.30 17.46 -9.24
C ASP A 164 5.24 18.25 -10.55
N LEU A 165 4.98 17.58 -11.68
CA LEU A 165 4.80 18.22 -12.98
C LEU A 165 3.59 19.18 -13.04
N LEU A 166 2.49 18.84 -12.37
CA LEU A 166 1.27 19.65 -12.39
C LEU A 166 1.34 20.87 -11.46
N VAL A 167 2.23 20.82 -10.47
CA VAL A 167 2.45 21.93 -9.52
C VAL A 167 3.48 22.94 -10.07
N GLU A 168 4.37 22.54 -10.99
CA GLU A 168 5.22 23.46 -11.78
C GLU A 168 4.42 24.33 -12.75
#